data_AF-A0A5J9U1P2-F1
#
_entry.id   AF-A0A5J9U1P2-F1
#
_cell.length_a   1.000
_cell.length_b   1.000
_cell.length_c   1.000
_cell.angle_alpha   90.00
_cell.angle_beta   90.00
_cell.angle_gamma   90.00
#
_symmetry.space_group_name_H-M   'P 1'
#
loop_
_entity.id
_entity.type
_entity.pdbx_description
1 polymer ?
#
loop_
_entity_poly.entity_id
_entity_poly.type
_entity_poly.pdbx_seq_one_letter_code
_entity_poly.pdbx_strand_id
1 'polypeptide(L)'
;MEAATIVVAPAPVVTTPPAEHKLLELKASSFPPAVKSMPARKVIAGKKKLNGGSGGYVLEDVPHLTDYLPELKSYPNPLQDHPAYSVVKQYFVNPDDTVAKKIVVHKSSTRGTHFRRAGPRQRVYFQPGEVRAAIVTCGGLCPGLNTVVRELVCGLHDMYGVTSVSGIVGGYRGFYARNTVELTPRSVNDIHKRGGTVLGTSRGGQDTAKIVDAVQDRGINQVYIIGGDGTQKGAASIGDEIQRRGLKCAVVGVPKTIDNDIAVIDKSFGFDTAVEEAQRAINAAHVEAESAENGVGVVKLMGRNSGFIAMYATLASRDVDCCLIPESPFYLEGKGGLLEFVEKRLRDNGHMVIVVAEGAGQDLIAKSMNFADTHDASGNKLLLDVGLWLSQKIKEHFKKKPHFPSPSSTLTRHNVYCTLLAHSALHGAMAGYTGFTVAPVNGRHAYIPLYRITEKQNKVVITDRMWARVLCSTNQPCFLSHEDVEKAGQEDEEPHVPHVEGENSLPVKSPLKCNGNGHLCNGTT
;
A
#
# COMPACT_ATOMS: atom_id res chain seq x y z
N MET A 1 -11.76 1.11 8.44
CA MET A 1 -11.55 2.44 7.86
C MET A 1 -12.20 3.44 8.78
N GLU A 2 -11.50 4.50 9.17
CA GLU A 2 -12.15 5.67 9.79
C GLU A 2 -12.59 6.58 8.64
N ALA A 3 -13.82 6.41 8.19
CA ALA A 3 -14.42 7.38 7.29
C ALA A 3 -15.23 8.37 8.13
N ALA A 4 -14.65 9.46 8.61
CA ALA A 4 -15.48 10.50 9.21
C ALA A 4 -16.40 11.04 8.11
N THR A 5 -17.72 10.92 8.26
CA THR A 5 -18.69 11.70 7.47
C THR A 5 -18.98 12.94 8.29
N ILE A 6 -18.68 14.10 7.73
CA ILE A 6 -18.96 15.38 8.40
C ILE A 6 -19.86 16.17 7.50
N VAL A 7 -21.14 16.33 7.86
CA VAL A 7 -22.09 17.19 7.14
C VAL A 7 -22.31 18.50 7.85
N VAL A 8 -22.16 19.60 7.10
CA VAL A 8 -22.35 20.98 7.58
C VAL A 8 -23.58 21.58 6.91
N ALA A 9 -24.65 21.88 7.66
CA ALA A 9 -25.87 22.56 7.17
C ALA A 9 -26.09 23.91 7.92
N PRO A 10 -26.52 25.01 7.28
CA PRO A 10 -26.96 26.21 7.96
C PRO A 10 -28.40 26.02 8.46
N ALA A 11 -28.60 26.21 9.77
CA ALA A 11 -29.93 26.29 10.38
C ALA A 11 -30.31 27.74 10.70
N PRO A 12 -31.61 28.10 10.67
CA PRO A 12 -32.11 29.43 11.00
C PRO A 12 -31.83 29.79 12.47
N VAL A 13 -31.60 31.09 12.70
CA VAL A 13 -31.07 31.65 13.94
C VAL A 13 -32.15 31.73 15.03
N VAL A 14 -31.92 31.08 16.18
CA VAL A 14 -32.59 31.39 17.45
C VAL A 14 -31.54 31.42 18.56
N THR A 15 -31.57 32.49 19.37
CA THR A 15 -30.54 32.85 20.37
C THR A 15 -30.98 32.52 21.80
N THR A 16 -30.19 31.71 22.52
CA THR A 16 -30.06 31.76 23.99
C THR A 16 -28.69 31.18 24.42
N PRO A 17 -28.05 31.68 25.51
CA PRO A 17 -26.70 31.26 25.91
C PRO A 17 -26.71 30.12 26.94
N PRO A 18 -25.66 29.25 27.00
CA PRO A 18 -25.55 28.22 28.03
C PRO A 18 -24.59 28.60 29.18
N ALA A 19 -24.79 27.94 30.32
CA ALA A 19 -24.05 28.08 31.57
C ALA A 19 -22.75 27.25 31.63
N GLU A 20 -21.78 27.73 32.41
CA GLU A 20 -20.45 27.16 32.62
C GLU A 20 -20.45 25.95 33.57
N HIS A 21 -19.63 24.93 33.28
CA HIS A 21 -19.18 23.94 34.25
C HIS A 21 -17.65 23.79 34.23
N LYS A 22 -17.05 23.92 35.41
CA LYS A 22 -15.62 23.72 35.71
C LYS A 22 -15.19 22.26 35.53
N LEU A 23 -14.09 22.04 34.82
CA LEU A 23 -13.35 20.77 34.81
C LEU A 23 -12.23 20.79 35.87
N LEU A 24 -12.11 19.69 36.60
CA LEU A 24 -11.05 19.41 37.58
C LEU A 24 -9.76 18.96 36.87
N GLU A 25 -8.64 19.59 37.20
CA GLU A 25 -7.29 19.18 36.80
C GLU A 25 -6.82 17.96 37.61
N LEU A 26 -6.33 16.92 36.92
CA LEU A 26 -5.57 15.82 37.50
C LEU A 26 -4.12 15.89 37.01
N LYS A 27 -3.20 16.06 37.96
CA LYS A 27 -1.75 16.18 37.76
C LYS A 27 -1.13 14.90 37.21
N ALA A 28 -0.31 15.04 36.16
CA ALA A 28 0.53 13.98 35.62
C ALA A 28 1.77 13.74 36.51
N SER A 29 2.04 12.47 36.83
CA SER A 29 3.26 12.02 37.50
C SER A 29 4.37 11.73 36.48
N SER A 30 5.59 12.17 36.82
CA SER A 30 6.81 12.10 36.01
C SER A 30 7.46 10.71 36.00
N PHE A 31 7.80 10.20 34.81
CA PHE A 31 8.69 9.04 34.63
C PHE A 31 10.12 9.47 34.25
N PRO A 32 11.17 8.72 34.66
CA PRO A 32 12.58 9.10 34.47
C PRO A 32 13.10 8.83 33.04
N PRO A 33 14.23 9.44 32.62
CA PRO A 33 14.63 9.52 31.23
C PRO A 33 15.30 8.24 30.68
N ALA A 34 15.13 8.03 29.38
CA ALA A 34 15.62 6.89 28.60
C ALA A 34 17.15 6.87 28.42
N VAL A 35 17.71 5.66 28.39
CA VAL A 35 19.13 5.35 28.20
C VAL A 35 19.54 5.51 26.72
N LYS A 36 20.72 6.12 26.49
CA LYS A 36 21.31 6.46 25.19
C LYS A 36 21.54 5.22 24.29
N SER A 37 21.05 5.27 23.03
CA SER A 37 21.28 4.26 22.00
C SER A 37 22.61 4.45 21.25
N MET A 38 23.36 3.37 21.05
CA MET A 38 24.58 3.31 20.25
C MET A 38 24.31 3.33 18.72
N PRO A 39 25.27 3.75 17.88
CA PRO A 39 25.04 3.98 16.45
C PRO A 39 24.95 2.68 15.64
N ALA A 40 24.06 2.67 14.65
CA ALA A 40 23.78 1.54 13.77
C ALA A 40 24.97 1.18 12.85
N ARG A 41 25.37 -0.09 12.84
CA ARG A 41 26.32 -0.65 11.87
C ARG A 41 25.65 -0.78 10.49
N LYS A 42 26.32 -0.30 9.43
CA LYS A 42 25.92 -0.45 8.03
C LYS A 42 25.73 -1.95 7.67
N VAL A 43 24.52 -2.32 7.28
CA VAL A 43 24.19 -3.61 6.68
C VAL A 43 24.71 -3.60 5.24
N ILE A 44 25.51 -4.62 4.88
CA ILE A 44 26.01 -4.81 3.52
C ILE A 44 24.85 -5.32 2.67
N ALA A 45 24.40 -4.54 1.69
CA ALA A 45 23.34 -4.94 0.77
C ALA A 45 23.74 -6.19 -0.04
N GLY A 46 22.88 -7.20 -0.10
CA GLY A 46 23.06 -8.38 -0.93
C GLY A 46 23.35 -8.03 -2.40
N LYS A 47 24.25 -8.79 -3.04
CA LYS A 47 24.63 -8.58 -4.46
C LYS A 47 23.41 -8.82 -5.37
N LYS A 48 23.13 -7.88 -6.28
CA LYS A 48 22.06 -8.01 -7.29
C LYS A 48 22.38 -9.16 -8.26
N LYS A 49 21.40 -10.02 -8.54
CA LYS A 49 21.51 -11.11 -9.53
C LYS A 49 20.96 -10.63 -10.86
N LEU A 50 21.85 -10.16 -11.73
CA LEU A 50 21.52 -9.62 -13.04
C LEU A 50 22.02 -10.55 -14.13
N ASN A 51 21.11 -11.02 -14.99
CA ASN A 51 21.47 -11.81 -16.17
C ASN A 51 21.09 -11.05 -17.44
N GLY A 52 22.06 -10.81 -18.33
CA GLY A 52 21.80 -10.22 -19.64
C GLY A 52 21.17 -11.24 -20.58
N GLY A 53 20.13 -10.83 -21.30
CA GLY A 53 19.49 -11.63 -22.35
C GLY A 53 19.60 -10.97 -23.72
N SER A 54 19.20 -11.70 -24.76
CA SER A 54 19.22 -11.20 -26.14
C SER A 54 18.32 -9.96 -26.30
N GLY A 55 18.76 -8.99 -27.11
CA GLY A 55 17.97 -7.78 -27.42
C GLY A 55 17.95 -6.70 -26.34
N GLY A 56 18.99 -6.59 -25.49
CA GLY A 56 19.09 -5.55 -24.46
C GLY A 56 18.15 -5.75 -23.27
N TYR A 57 17.73 -7.01 -23.07
CA TYR A 57 16.94 -7.47 -21.94
C TYR A 57 17.83 -7.70 -20.72
N VAL A 58 17.36 -7.32 -19.53
CA VAL A 58 18.03 -7.62 -18.25
C VAL A 58 17.06 -8.36 -17.34
N LEU A 59 17.36 -9.61 -17.01
CA LEU A 59 16.66 -10.34 -15.95
C LEU A 59 17.23 -9.90 -14.61
N GLU A 60 16.41 -9.23 -13.83
CA GLU A 60 16.65 -8.96 -12.41
C GLU A 60 16.08 -10.13 -11.63
N ASP A 61 16.93 -11.13 -11.40
CA ASP A 61 16.53 -12.44 -10.87
C ASP A 61 16.53 -12.47 -9.34
N VAL A 62 15.87 -13.48 -8.79
CA VAL A 62 15.82 -13.74 -7.35
C VAL A 62 16.88 -14.76 -6.93
N PRO A 63 17.42 -14.66 -5.70
CA PRO A 63 18.31 -15.66 -5.16
C PRO A 63 17.68 -17.05 -5.11
N HIS A 64 18.51 -18.07 -5.29
CA HIS A 64 18.14 -19.46 -5.15
C HIS A 64 19.07 -20.13 -4.14
N LEU A 65 18.59 -21.12 -3.38
CA LEU A 65 19.40 -21.80 -2.35
C LEU A 65 20.71 -22.37 -2.92
N THR A 66 20.69 -22.87 -4.15
CA THR A 66 21.89 -23.39 -4.83
C THR A 66 22.95 -22.34 -5.14
N ASP A 67 22.62 -21.05 -5.08
CA ASP A 67 23.59 -19.97 -5.28
C ASP A 67 24.64 -19.95 -4.14
N TYR A 68 24.30 -20.50 -2.96
CA TYR A 68 25.20 -20.59 -1.81
C TYR A 68 25.25 -21.99 -1.15
N LEU A 69 24.44 -22.94 -1.62
CA LEU A 69 24.46 -24.36 -1.26
C LEU A 69 24.45 -25.22 -2.54
N PRO A 70 25.57 -25.31 -3.27
CA PRO A 70 25.60 -25.89 -4.62
C PRO A 70 25.29 -27.38 -4.68
N GLU A 71 25.49 -28.11 -3.57
CA GLU A 71 25.27 -29.55 -3.49
C GLU A 71 23.83 -29.96 -3.10
N LEU A 72 22.89 -28.99 -3.07
CA LEU A 72 21.50 -29.29 -2.75
C LEU A 72 20.87 -30.22 -3.78
N LYS A 73 20.35 -31.35 -3.29
CA LYS A 73 19.55 -32.27 -4.07
C LYS A 73 18.20 -31.65 -4.40
N SER A 74 17.74 -31.88 -5.62
CA SER A 74 16.39 -31.55 -6.06
C SER A 74 15.54 -32.81 -6.19
N TYR A 75 14.23 -32.66 -6.05
CA TYR A 75 13.25 -33.73 -6.05
C TYR A 75 12.15 -33.46 -7.08
N PRO A 76 11.47 -34.48 -7.63
CA PRO A 76 10.24 -34.27 -8.39
C PRO A 76 9.21 -33.51 -7.56
N ASN A 77 8.51 -32.56 -8.19
CA ASN A 77 7.47 -31.80 -7.50
C ASN A 77 6.24 -32.71 -7.26
N PRO A 78 5.72 -32.81 -6.01
CA PRO A 78 4.51 -33.60 -5.69
C PRO A 78 3.27 -33.24 -6.54
N LEU A 79 3.22 -32.03 -7.08
CA LEU A 79 2.16 -31.60 -8.00
C LEU A 79 2.07 -32.43 -9.28
N GLN A 80 3.11 -33.19 -9.62
CA GLN A 80 3.10 -34.12 -10.76
C GLN A 80 2.00 -35.16 -10.66
N ASP A 81 1.74 -35.63 -9.43
CA ASP A 81 0.79 -36.69 -9.15
C ASP A 81 -0.51 -36.15 -8.53
N HIS A 82 -0.64 -34.81 -8.42
CA HIS A 82 -1.79 -34.19 -7.76
C HIS A 82 -3.02 -34.17 -8.69
N PRO A 83 -4.19 -34.69 -8.27
CA PRO A 83 -5.37 -34.82 -9.13
C PRO A 83 -5.86 -33.50 -9.76
N ALA A 84 -5.77 -32.39 -9.03
CA ALA A 84 -6.17 -31.09 -9.56
C ALA A 84 -5.22 -30.54 -10.66
N TYR A 85 -3.97 -31.01 -10.71
CA TYR A 85 -2.96 -30.55 -11.67
C TYR A 85 -2.78 -31.52 -12.84
N SER A 86 -3.11 -32.80 -12.67
CA SER A 86 -3.00 -33.83 -13.72
C SER A 86 -3.89 -33.59 -14.94
N VAL A 87 -4.99 -32.82 -14.78
CA VAL A 87 -5.90 -32.44 -15.88
C VAL A 87 -5.40 -31.27 -16.73
N VAL A 88 -4.37 -30.54 -16.27
CA VAL A 88 -3.89 -29.31 -16.93
C VAL A 88 -2.73 -29.66 -17.87
N LYS A 89 -2.87 -29.37 -19.18
CA LYS A 89 -1.86 -29.72 -20.21
C LYS A 89 -0.46 -29.13 -19.96
N GLN A 90 -0.38 -27.94 -19.37
CA GLN A 90 0.89 -27.28 -19.04
C GLN A 90 0.71 -26.41 -17.79
N TYR A 91 1.02 -26.97 -16.61
CA TYR A 91 0.87 -26.27 -15.32
C TYR A 91 2.20 -25.82 -14.73
N PHE A 92 3.31 -26.47 -15.06
CA PHE A 92 4.64 -26.00 -14.65
C PHE A 92 5.08 -24.81 -15.49
N VAL A 93 5.67 -23.84 -14.80
CA VAL A 93 6.28 -22.67 -15.42
C VAL A 93 7.71 -23.01 -15.79
N ASN A 94 8.12 -22.67 -17.02
CA ASN A 94 9.50 -22.92 -17.44
C ASN A 94 10.46 -22.06 -16.60
N PRO A 95 11.67 -22.56 -16.31
CA PRO A 95 12.68 -21.75 -15.65
C PRO A 95 12.85 -20.41 -16.36
N ASP A 96 12.98 -20.40 -17.69
CA ASP A 96 13.30 -19.19 -18.47
C ASP A 96 12.11 -18.28 -18.77
N ASP A 97 10.90 -18.59 -18.28
CA ASP A 97 9.76 -17.70 -18.42
C ASP A 97 9.98 -16.42 -17.60
N THR A 98 9.89 -15.27 -18.26
CA THR A 98 10.09 -13.97 -17.61
C THR A 98 8.95 -12.99 -17.94
N VAL A 99 8.79 -11.98 -17.08
CA VAL A 99 7.72 -11.00 -17.10
C VAL A 99 8.36 -9.61 -17.23
N ALA A 100 8.00 -8.88 -18.27
CA ALA A 100 8.51 -7.54 -18.51
C ALA A 100 8.00 -6.56 -17.45
N LYS A 101 8.91 -5.72 -16.91
CA LYS A 101 8.52 -4.61 -16.03
C LYS A 101 7.75 -3.54 -16.80
N LYS A 102 8.21 -3.21 -18.01
CA LYS A 102 7.61 -2.20 -18.89
C LYS A 102 7.22 -2.84 -20.21
N ILE A 103 5.93 -2.81 -20.54
CA ILE A 103 5.40 -3.38 -21.79
C ILE A 103 5.21 -2.32 -22.89
N VAL A 104 5.10 -1.04 -22.50
CA VAL A 104 5.04 0.09 -23.43
C VAL A 104 6.43 0.71 -23.55
N VAL A 105 7.09 0.47 -24.69
CA VAL A 105 8.46 0.91 -24.95
C VAL A 105 8.56 1.49 -26.36
N HIS A 106 9.52 2.39 -26.60
CA HIS A 106 9.80 2.88 -27.95
C HIS A 106 10.43 1.79 -28.80
N LYS A 107 10.15 1.81 -30.11
CA LYS A 107 10.62 0.79 -31.07
C LYS A 107 12.15 0.56 -31.01
N SER A 108 12.92 1.61 -30.79
CA SER A 108 14.39 1.59 -30.73
C SER A 108 14.97 1.45 -29.32
N SER A 109 14.13 1.49 -28.28
CA SER A 109 14.60 1.42 -26.89
C SER A 109 14.90 -0.01 -26.46
N THR A 110 15.83 -0.16 -25.51
CA THR A 110 16.12 -1.47 -24.88
C THR A 110 14.87 -2.03 -24.22
N ARG A 111 14.72 -3.36 -24.25
CA ARG A 111 13.57 -4.03 -23.62
C ARG A 111 13.57 -3.91 -22.08
N GLY A 112 14.71 -3.59 -21.48
CA GLY A 112 14.82 -3.21 -20.08
C GLY A 112 14.65 -4.40 -19.12
N THR A 113 14.24 -4.08 -17.89
CA THR A 113 14.17 -5.03 -16.78
C THR A 113 13.00 -6.00 -16.90
N HIS A 114 13.29 -7.26 -16.59
CA HIS A 114 12.29 -8.32 -16.46
C HIS A 114 12.49 -9.09 -15.16
N PHE A 115 11.42 -9.71 -14.70
CA PHE A 115 11.39 -10.55 -13.51
C PHE A 115 11.09 -11.99 -13.88
N ARG A 116 11.51 -12.94 -13.05
CA ARG A 116 11.18 -14.35 -13.27
C ARG A 116 9.70 -14.60 -13.06
N ARG A 117 9.05 -15.34 -13.95
CA ARG A 117 7.62 -15.69 -13.81
C ARG A 117 7.40 -16.59 -12.60
N ALA A 118 6.43 -16.25 -11.77
CA ALA A 118 6.06 -17.05 -10.61
C ALA A 118 5.22 -18.28 -11.01
N GLY A 119 5.35 -19.37 -10.25
CA GLY A 119 4.52 -20.56 -10.42
C GLY A 119 5.26 -21.86 -10.06
N PRO A 120 4.57 -23.01 -10.11
CA PRO A 120 5.19 -24.28 -9.75
C PRO A 120 6.31 -24.65 -10.74
N ARG A 121 7.38 -25.24 -10.22
CA ARG A 121 8.50 -25.80 -11.00
C ARG A 121 8.42 -27.31 -11.03
N GLN A 122 8.95 -27.93 -12.08
CA GLN A 122 9.00 -29.40 -12.19
C GLN A 122 9.77 -30.05 -11.03
N ARG A 123 10.77 -29.35 -10.49
CA ARG A 123 11.62 -29.82 -9.40
C ARG A 123 11.53 -28.89 -8.20
N VAL A 124 11.59 -29.46 -7.01
CA VAL A 124 11.59 -28.77 -5.72
C VAL A 124 12.89 -29.07 -4.95
N TYR A 125 13.25 -28.23 -4.00
CA TYR A 125 14.45 -28.36 -3.15
C TYR A 125 14.12 -28.64 -1.69
N PHE A 126 12.83 -28.77 -1.40
CA PHE A 126 12.30 -29.20 -0.11
C PHE A 126 11.45 -30.45 -0.29
N GLN A 127 11.74 -31.49 0.48
CA GLN A 127 10.81 -32.61 0.64
C GLN A 127 9.71 -32.24 1.63
N PRO A 128 8.48 -32.71 1.45
CA PRO A 128 7.36 -32.36 2.32
C PRO A 128 7.62 -32.60 3.81
N GLY A 129 8.19 -33.76 4.14
CA GLY A 129 8.46 -34.17 5.53
C GLY A 129 9.61 -33.44 6.23
N GLU A 130 10.48 -32.73 5.48
CA GLU A 130 11.54 -31.91 6.10
C GLU A 130 11.11 -30.46 6.31
N VAL A 131 10.02 -29.99 5.67
CA VAL A 131 9.59 -28.59 5.77
C VAL A 131 9.07 -28.28 7.17
N ARG A 132 9.61 -27.21 7.75
CA ARG A 132 9.14 -26.54 8.97
C ARG A 132 8.91 -25.08 8.61
N ALA A 133 7.67 -24.76 8.27
CA ALA A 133 7.29 -23.43 7.81
C ALA A 133 6.86 -22.52 8.97
N ALA A 134 7.30 -21.26 8.93
CA ALA A 134 6.87 -20.21 9.84
C ALA A 134 6.16 -19.10 9.07
N ILE A 135 4.98 -18.68 9.52
CA ILE A 135 4.21 -17.57 8.94
C ILE A 135 4.12 -16.44 9.96
N VAL A 136 4.44 -15.21 9.57
CA VAL A 136 4.36 -14.04 10.46
C VAL A 136 3.64 -12.88 9.78
N THR A 137 2.77 -12.18 10.52
CA THR A 137 2.12 -10.94 10.09
C THR A 137 2.62 -9.75 10.90
N CYS A 138 3.08 -8.70 10.22
CA CYS A 138 3.66 -7.49 10.83
C CYS A 138 3.04 -6.19 10.29
N GLY A 139 3.10 -5.12 11.08
CA GLY A 139 2.64 -3.78 10.73
C GLY A 139 1.13 -3.57 10.88
N GLY A 140 0.57 -2.59 10.17
CA GLY A 140 -0.86 -2.26 10.21
C GLY A 140 -1.75 -3.35 9.59
N LEU A 141 -3.01 -3.40 9.99
CA LEU A 141 -3.98 -4.36 9.44
C LEU A 141 -4.36 -4.01 7.99
N CYS A 142 -4.73 -5.02 7.23
CA CYS A 142 -5.18 -4.91 5.84
C CYS A 142 -6.18 -6.04 5.56
N PRO A 143 -7.26 -5.79 4.78
CA PRO A 143 -8.09 -6.87 4.27
C PRO A 143 -7.25 -7.94 3.55
N GLY A 144 -7.58 -9.22 3.76
CA GLY A 144 -6.92 -10.35 3.10
C GLY A 144 -5.77 -11.00 3.87
N LEU A 145 -5.31 -10.44 4.99
CA LEU A 145 -4.23 -11.05 5.81
C LEU A 145 -4.54 -12.50 6.20
N ASN A 146 -5.72 -12.74 6.78
CA ASN A 146 -6.16 -14.09 7.12
C ASN A 146 -6.31 -15.00 5.89
N THR A 147 -6.72 -14.45 4.74
CA THR A 147 -6.78 -15.22 3.50
C THR A 147 -5.39 -15.67 3.10
N VAL A 148 -4.38 -14.79 3.06
CA VAL A 148 -2.99 -15.18 2.75
C VAL A 148 -2.49 -16.26 3.72
N VAL A 149 -2.72 -16.12 5.04
CA VAL A 149 -2.34 -17.13 6.03
C VAL A 149 -3.02 -18.48 5.74
N ARG A 150 -4.32 -18.48 5.47
CA ARG A 150 -5.08 -19.70 5.15
C ARG A 150 -4.53 -20.37 3.90
N GLU A 151 -4.35 -19.63 2.81
CA GLU A 151 -3.94 -20.17 1.52
C GLU A 151 -2.49 -20.67 1.54
N LEU A 152 -1.61 -20.07 2.36
CA LEU A 152 -0.28 -20.62 2.62
C LEU A 152 -0.36 -21.96 3.36
N VAL A 153 -1.16 -22.05 4.43
CA VAL A 153 -1.31 -23.28 5.23
C VAL A 153 -1.94 -24.41 4.42
N CYS A 154 -3.10 -24.14 3.79
CA CYS A 154 -3.78 -25.11 2.94
C CYS A 154 -2.92 -25.48 1.73
N GLY A 155 -2.25 -24.53 1.09
CA GLY A 155 -1.42 -24.84 -0.06
C GLY A 155 -0.18 -25.67 0.30
N LEU A 156 0.50 -25.37 1.40
CA LEU A 156 1.61 -26.20 1.89
C LEU A 156 1.15 -27.62 2.23
N HIS A 157 0.00 -27.75 2.89
CA HIS A 157 -0.55 -29.05 3.29
C HIS A 157 -1.11 -29.85 2.10
N ASP A 158 -2.07 -29.29 1.38
CA ASP A 158 -2.87 -30.02 0.40
C ASP A 158 -2.11 -30.21 -0.93
N MET A 159 -1.32 -29.22 -1.36
CA MET A 159 -0.56 -29.32 -2.62
C MET A 159 0.80 -29.99 -2.44
N TYR A 160 1.43 -29.81 -1.29
CA TYR A 160 2.80 -30.28 -1.06
C TYR A 160 2.93 -31.30 0.06
N GLY A 161 1.90 -31.63 0.83
CA GLY A 161 1.99 -32.62 1.91
C GLY A 161 2.78 -32.15 3.15
N VAL A 162 3.00 -30.84 3.30
CA VAL A 162 3.72 -30.27 4.45
C VAL A 162 2.79 -30.21 5.65
N THR A 163 3.18 -30.85 6.75
CA THR A 163 2.38 -30.91 7.98
C THR A 163 2.88 -30.00 9.09
N SER A 164 4.13 -29.52 9.04
CA SER A 164 4.71 -28.66 10.06
C SER A 164 4.66 -27.19 9.65
N VAL A 165 3.56 -26.52 10.00
CA VAL A 165 3.38 -25.08 9.78
C VAL A 165 3.07 -24.39 11.11
N SER A 166 3.84 -23.34 11.43
CA SER A 166 3.71 -22.57 12.66
C SER A 166 3.42 -21.10 12.36
N GLY A 167 2.48 -20.49 13.07
CA GLY A 167 2.25 -19.06 13.09
C GLY A 167 3.07 -18.38 14.17
N ILE A 168 3.81 -17.32 13.83
CA ILE A 168 4.52 -16.47 14.78
C ILE A 168 3.58 -15.39 15.29
N VAL A 169 3.30 -15.38 16.60
CA VAL A 169 2.30 -14.50 17.20
C VAL A 169 2.88 -13.11 17.49
N GLY A 170 2.18 -12.06 17.08
CA GLY A 170 2.52 -10.68 17.44
C GLY A 170 3.67 -10.08 16.66
N GLY A 171 3.83 -10.43 15.38
CA GLY A 171 4.88 -9.89 14.49
C GLY A 171 6.29 -10.38 14.85
N TYR A 172 7.33 -9.60 14.50
CA TYR A 172 8.72 -10.04 14.67
C TYR A 172 9.11 -10.40 16.11
N ARG A 173 8.51 -9.73 17.10
CA ARG A 173 8.76 -10.02 18.51
C ARG A 173 8.39 -11.46 18.90
N GLY A 174 7.47 -12.10 18.17
CA GLY A 174 7.07 -13.48 18.39
C GLY A 174 8.20 -14.50 18.18
N PHE A 175 9.22 -14.17 17.37
CA PHE A 175 10.38 -15.03 17.19
C PHE A 175 11.18 -15.21 18.49
N TYR A 176 11.43 -14.12 19.23
CA TYR A 176 12.22 -14.16 20.47
C TYR A 176 11.42 -14.70 21.65
N ALA A 177 10.12 -14.41 21.69
CA ALA A 177 9.25 -14.86 22.77
C ALA A 177 8.92 -16.36 22.70
N ARG A 178 9.35 -17.06 21.64
CA ARG A 178 8.92 -18.44 21.31
C ARG A 178 7.40 -18.58 21.28
N ASN A 179 6.69 -17.50 20.95
CA ASN A 179 5.24 -17.46 20.88
C ASN A 179 4.79 -17.94 19.50
N THR A 180 4.56 -19.24 19.39
CA THR A 180 4.02 -19.82 18.16
C THR A 180 2.79 -20.66 18.37
N VAL A 181 1.93 -20.65 17.37
CA VAL A 181 0.73 -21.48 17.29
C VAL A 181 0.87 -22.44 16.13
N GLU A 182 0.44 -23.67 16.31
CA GLU A 182 0.38 -24.63 15.21
C GLU A 182 -0.75 -24.24 14.25
N LEU A 183 -0.46 -24.29 12.94
CA LEU A 183 -1.42 -23.97 11.89
C LEU A 183 -1.67 -25.21 11.04
N THR A 184 -2.91 -25.70 11.10
CA THR A 184 -3.43 -26.81 10.28
C THR A 184 -4.57 -26.33 9.38
N PRO A 185 -4.90 -27.01 8.26
CA PRO A 185 -6.05 -26.68 7.43
C PRO A 185 -7.35 -26.52 8.24
N ARG A 186 -7.53 -27.37 9.26
CA ARG A 186 -8.66 -27.28 10.20
C ARG A 186 -8.64 -25.97 11.00
N SER A 187 -7.49 -25.58 11.55
CA SER A 187 -7.37 -24.35 12.34
C SER A 187 -7.59 -23.07 11.53
N VAL A 188 -7.29 -23.10 10.22
CA VAL A 188 -7.42 -21.93 9.33
C VAL A 188 -8.68 -21.93 8.46
N ASN A 189 -9.58 -22.92 8.62
CA ASN A 189 -10.67 -23.14 7.68
C ASN A 189 -11.50 -21.88 7.38
N ASP A 190 -11.87 -21.14 8.43
CA ASP A 190 -12.80 -19.99 8.35
C ASP A 190 -12.14 -18.64 8.58
N ILE A 191 -10.81 -18.57 8.75
CA ILE A 191 -10.15 -17.30 9.11
C ILE A 191 -10.28 -16.25 7.99
N HIS A 192 -10.36 -16.68 6.73
CA HIS A 192 -10.55 -15.82 5.55
C HIS A 192 -11.85 -14.98 5.58
N LYS A 193 -12.85 -15.41 6.38
CA LYS A 193 -14.11 -14.67 6.58
C LYS A 193 -13.97 -13.52 7.59
N ARG A 194 -12.86 -13.47 8.34
CA ARG A 194 -12.63 -12.53 9.43
C ARG A 194 -11.63 -11.44 9.01
N GLY A 195 -11.92 -10.20 9.37
CA GLY A 195 -10.95 -9.10 9.28
C GLY A 195 -9.75 -9.30 10.22
N GLY A 196 -8.71 -8.49 10.02
CA GLY A 196 -7.49 -8.54 10.82
C GLY A 196 -6.60 -9.75 10.53
N THR A 197 -5.85 -10.20 11.54
CA THR A 197 -4.98 -11.39 11.47
C THR A 197 -5.13 -12.23 12.74
N VAL A 198 -5.31 -13.55 12.59
CA VAL A 198 -5.36 -14.51 13.71
C VAL A 198 -4.04 -14.66 14.45
N LEU A 199 -2.92 -14.28 13.82
CA LEU A 199 -1.60 -14.32 14.44
C LEU A 199 -1.32 -13.07 15.30
N GLY A 200 -2.20 -12.08 15.28
CA GLY A 200 -1.87 -10.74 15.77
C GLY A 200 -0.76 -10.08 14.93
N THR A 201 -0.49 -8.82 15.20
CA THR A 201 0.54 -8.06 14.50
C THR A 201 1.19 -7.07 15.44
N SER A 202 2.42 -6.65 15.15
CA SER A 202 3.08 -5.56 15.84
C SER A 202 3.86 -4.68 14.87
N ARG A 203 4.12 -3.45 15.31
CA ARG A 203 5.02 -2.50 14.66
C ARG A 203 6.41 -2.60 15.30
N GLY A 204 7.47 -2.52 14.50
CA GLY A 204 8.86 -2.57 14.95
C GLY A 204 9.30 -3.95 15.47
N GLY A 205 10.35 -3.96 16.31
CA GLY A 205 10.83 -5.18 16.98
C GLY A 205 11.66 -6.12 16.10
N GLN A 206 12.16 -5.67 14.95
CA GLN A 206 13.09 -6.43 14.13
C GLN A 206 14.50 -6.41 14.75
N ASP A 207 15.00 -7.59 15.08
CA ASP A 207 16.36 -7.87 15.52
C ASP A 207 16.84 -9.08 14.71
N THR A 208 17.47 -8.81 13.57
CA THR A 208 17.80 -9.81 12.55
C THR A 208 18.56 -11.00 13.13
N ALA A 209 19.56 -10.75 13.99
CA ALA A 209 20.37 -11.81 14.57
C ALA A 209 19.50 -12.77 15.40
N LYS A 210 18.68 -12.22 16.32
CA LYS A 210 17.81 -13.03 17.16
C LYS A 210 16.72 -13.75 16.37
N ILE A 211 16.22 -13.17 15.26
CA ILE A 211 15.23 -13.84 14.40
C ILE A 211 15.89 -15.04 13.74
N VAL A 212 17.09 -14.87 13.18
CA VAL A 212 17.80 -15.96 12.49
C VAL A 212 18.28 -17.02 13.47
N ASP A 213 18.69 -16.65 14.69
CA ASP A 213 18.95 -17.60 15.79
C ASP A 213 17.70 -18.44 16.07
N ALA A 214 16.53 -17.81 16.22
CA ALA A 214 15.28 -18.52 16.45
C ALA A 214 14.86 -19.41 15.26
N VAL A 215 15.12 -18.99 14.02
CA VAL A 215 14.89 -19.79 12.81
C VAL A 215 15.76 -21.05 12.86
N GLN A 216 17.05 -20.88 13.17
CA GLN A 216 18.03 -21.96 13.24
C GLN A 216 17.74 -22.94 14.40
N ASP A 217 17.54 -22.43 15.61
CA ASP A 217 17.27 -23.22 16.84
C ASP A 217 16.03 -24.12 16.70
N ARG A 218 15.06 -23.67 15.91
CA ARG A 218 13.77 -24.36 15.73
C ARG A 218 13.74 -25.22 14.48
N GLY A 219 14.81 -25.21 13.69
CA GLY A 219 14.90 -25.90 12.42
C GLY A 219 13.93 -25.36 11.37
N ILE A 220 13.47 -24.11 11.50
CA ILE A 220 12.59 -23.49 10.51
C ILE A 220 13.39 -23.34 9.21
N ASN A 221 12.83 -23.84 8.11
CA ASN A 221 13.46 -23.81 6.80
C ASN A 221 12.62 -23.13 5.72
N GLN A 222 11.45 -22.62 6.09
CA GLN A 222 10.68 -21.67 5.28
C GLN A 222 10.09 -20.59 6.18
N VAL A 223 10.26 -19.33 5.82
CA VAL A 223 9.72 -18.18 6.56
C VAL A 223 8.92 -17.30 5.60
N TYR A 224 7.62 -17.17 5.86
CA TYR A 224 6.69 -16.33 5.12
C TYR A 224 6.39 -15.07 5.93
N ILE A 225 6.85 -13.92 5.43
CA ILE A 225 6.83 -12.64 6.13
C ILE A 225 5.84 -11.70 5.45
N ILE A 226 4.67 -11.52 6.08
CA ILE A 226 3.57 -10.72 5.53
C ILE A 226 3.57 -9.34 6.21
N GLY A 227 3.74 -8.26 5.45
CA GLY A 227 3.76 -6.91 6.02
C GLY A 227 4.16 -5.81 5.04
N GLY A 228 4.10 -4.55 5.49
CA GLY A 228 4.44 -3.38 4.66
C GLY A 228 5.94 -3.13 4.55
N ASP A 229 6.35 -1.97 4.08
CA ASP A 229 7.75 -1.63 3.76
C ASP A 229 8.76 -1.94 4.86
N GLY A 230 8.51 -1.51 6.09
CA GLY A 230 9.41 -1.80 7.22
C GLY A 230 9.59 -3.30 7.44
N THR A 231 8.51 -4.07 7.26
CA THR A 231 8.56 -5.54 7.31
C THR A 231 9.35 -6.12 6.13
N GLN A 232 9.18 -5.61 4.92
CA GLN A 232 9.92 -6.12 3.76
C GLN A 232 11.43 -5.80 3.84
N LYS A 233 11.80 -4.64 4.40
CA LYS A 233 13.19 -4.32 4.77
C LYS A 233 13.76 -5.33 5.77
N GLY A 234 12.93 -5.73 6.73
CA GLY A 234 13.27 -6.78 7.67
C GLY A 234 13.44 -8.15 7.02
N ALA A 235 12.53 -8.53 6.13
CA ALA A 235 12.64 -9.76 5.35
C ALA A 235 13.93 -9.81 4.53
N ALA A 236 14.32 -8.70 3.88
CA ALA A 236 15.58 -8.62 3.16
C ALA A 236 16.78 -8.85 4.09
N SER A 237 16.80 -8.18 5.25
CA SER A 237 17.88 -8.33 6.23
C SER A 237 17.97 -9.77 6.78
N ILE A 238 16.84 -10.42 7.01
CA ILE A 238 16.76 -11.82 7.46
C ILE A 238 17.27 -12.76 6.37
N GLY A 239 16.89 -12.52 5.10
CA GLY A 239 17.39 -13.27 3.95
C GLY A 239 18.90 -13.18 3.79
N ASP A 240 19.46 -11.97 3.86
CA ASP A 240 20.90 -11.72 3.77
C ASP A 240 21.66 -12.45 4.90
N GLU A 241 21.15 -12.41 6.13
CA GLU A 241 21.77 -13.08 7.27
C GLU A 241 21.66 -14.62 7.18
N ILE A 242 20.55 -15.16 6.69
CA ILE A 242 20.38 -16.60 6.41
C ILE A 242 21.37 -17.07 5.35
N GLN A 243 21.55 -16.30 4.28
CA GLN A 243 22.52 -16.58 3.23
C GLN A 243 23.95 -16.52 3.78
N ARG A 244 24.27 -15.49 4.58
CA ARG A 244 25.59 -15.34 5.22
C ARG A 244 25.94 -16.52 6.12
N ARG A 245 24.95 -17.11 6.80
CA ARG A 245 25.12 -18.30 7.65
C ARG A 245 25.06 -19.63 6.88
N GLY A 246 24.79 -19.61 5.57
CA GLY A 246 24.68 -20.82 4.76
C GLY A 246 23.51 -21.73 5.17
N LEU A 247 22.40 -21.17 5.66
CA LEU A 247 21.27 -21.96 6.12
C LEU A 247 20.36 -22.34 4.94
N LYS A 248 19.93 -23.61 4.89
CA LYS A 248 18.89 -24.11 3.97
C LYS A 248 17.52 -23.60 4.42
N CYS A 249 17.26 -22.30 4.26
CA CYS A 249 16.01 -21.66 4.64
C CYS A 249 15.53 -20.69 3.55
N ALA A 250 14.30 -20.86 3.07
CA ALA A 250 13.66 -19.94 2.14
C ALA A 250 12.99 -18.79 2.89
N VAL A 251 13.31 -17.55 2.56
CA VAL A 251 12.66 -16.34 3.08
C VAL A 251 11.79 -15.74 1.98
N VAL A 252 10.49 -15.64 2.24
CA VAL A 252 9.51 -15.12 1.28
C VAL A 252 8.76 -13.95 1.90
N GLY A 253 8.84 -12.79 1.25
CA GLY A 253 8.05 -11.62 1.62
C GLY A 253 6.70 -11.60 0.92
N VAL A 254 5.65 -11.20 1.63
CA VAL A 254 4.33 -10.89 1.06
C VAL A 254 3.97 -9.43 1.39
N PRO A 255 4.10 -8.50 0.42
CA PRO A 255 4.00 -7.08 0.67
C PRO A 255 2.55 -6.68 0.92
N LYS A 256 2.33 -6.07 2.07
CA LYS A 256 1.01 -5.65 2.56
C LYS A 256 0.96 -4.13 2.67
N THR A 257 0.33 -3.50 1.71
CA THR A 257 -0.03 -2.07 1.73
C THR A 257 -1.43 -1.92 1.14
N ILE A 258 -2.27 -1.08 1.75
CA ILE A 258 -3.55 -0.69 1.13
C ILE A 258 -3.36 0.52 0.21
N ASP A 259 -2.25 1.25 0.32
CA ASP A 259 -2.04 2.52 -0.39
C ASP A 259 -1.66 2.31 -1.87
N ASN A 260 -1.42 1.05 -2.29
CA ASN A 260 -1.00 0.68 -3.65
C ASN A 260 0.23 1.43 -4.16
N ASP A 261 1.19 1.64 -3.26
CA ASP A 261 2.37 2.49 -3.43
C ASP A 261 3.65 1.70 -3.75
N ILE A 262 3.57 0.44 -4.17
CA ILE A 262 4.76 -0.36 -4.49
C ILE A 262 5.11 -0.20 -5.97
N ALA A 263 6.32 0.28 -6.25
CA ALA A 263 6.70 0.75 -7.59
C ALA A 263 6.69 -0.29 -8.72
N VAL A 264 6.86 -1.56 -8.37
CA VAL A 264 7.12 -2.62 -9.36
C VAL A 264 5.89 -3.46 -9.65
N ILE A 265 4.80 -3.29 -8.89
CA ILE A 265 3.64 -4.17 -8.94
C ILE A 265 2.43 -3.41 -9.45
N ASP A 266 1.54 -4.12 -10.13
CA ASP A 266 0.32 -3.51 -10.68
C ASP A 266 -0.66 -3.11 -9.58
N LYS A 267 -0.75 -3.95 -8.54
CA LYS A 267 -1.71 -3.79 -7.46
C LYS A 267 -1.28 -4.51 -6.17
N SER A 268 -1.46 -3.89 -5.02
CA SER A 268 -1.30 -4.52 -3.70
C SER A 268 -2.60 -5.14 -3.17
N PHE A 269 -2.51 -6.22 -2.39
CA PHE A 269 -3.72 -6.88 -1.90
C PHE A 269 -4.41 -6.02 -0.83
N GLY A 270 -5.73 -6.01 -0.85
CA GLY A 270 -6.55 -5.16 0.02
C GLY A 270 -6.81 -3.74 -0.50
N PHE A 271 -6.12 -3.29 -1.56
CA PHE A 271 -6.38 -1.99 -2.20
C PHE A 271 -7.83 -1.87 -2.72
N ASP A 272 -8.26 -2.82 -3.56
CA ASP A 272 -9.61 -2.77 -4.13
C ASP A 272 -10.70 -2.84 -3.05
N THR A 273 -10.49 -3.64 -1.99
CA THR A 273 -11.40 -3.66 -0.83
C THR A 273 -11.44 -2.30 -0.13
N ALA A 274 -10.28 -1.63 0.01
CA ALA A 274 -10.23 -0.29 0.60
C ALA A 274 -10.99 0.74 -0.26
N VAL A 275 -10.90 0.63 -1.59
CA VAL A 275 -11.67 1.46 -2.52
C VAL A 275 -13.18 1.18 -2.45
N GLU A 276 -13.60 -0.09 -2.40
CA GLU A 276 -15.02 -0.48 -2.25
C GLU A 276 -15.63 0.10 -0.95
N GLU A 277 -14.90 0.00 0.16
CA GLU A 277 -15.36 0.55 1.43
C GLU A 277 -15.31 2.08 1.47
N ALA A 278 -14.32 2.71 0.81
CA ALA A 278 -14.28 4.16 0.65
C ALA A 278 -15.51 4.68 -0.12
N GLN A 279 -15.96 3.97 -1.16
CA GLN A 279 -17.19 4.33 -1.88
C GLN A 279 -18.43 4.29 -0.98
N ARG A 280 -18.55 3.30 -0.08
CA ARG A 280 -19.69 3.25 0.86
C ARG A 280 -19.70 4.44 1.80
N ALA A 281 -18.53 4.85 2.28
CA ALA A 281 -18.38 6.05 3.09
C ALA A 281 -18.74 7.33 2.31
N ILE A 282 -18.27 7.45 1.07
CA ILE A 282 -18.60 8.58 0.18
C ILE A 282 -20.11 8.65 -0.05
N ASN A 283 -20.75 7.53 -0.37
CA ASN A 283 -22.19 7.48 -0.59
C ASN A 283 -22.98 7.91 0.66
N ALA A 284 -22.55 7.46 1.85
CA ALA A 284 -23.17 7.92 3.10
C ALA A 284 -23.01 9.43 3.30
N ALA A 285 -21.82 9.97 3.03
CA ALA A 285 -21.56 11.41 3.12
C ALA A 285 -22.33 12.24 2.10
N HIS A 286 -22.51 11.71 0.89
CA HIS A 286 -23.31 12.34 -0.15
C HIS A 286 -24.78 12.45 0.26
N VAL A 287 -25.39 11.34 0.69
CA VAL A 287 -26.79 11.32 1.16
C VAL A 287 -27.01 12.29 2.32
N GLU A 288 -26.10 12.32 3.29
CA GLU A 288 -26.21 13.29 4.40
C GLU A 288 -26.06 14.74 3.90
N ALA A 289 -25.12 15.01 2.98
CA ALA A 289 -24.87 16.35 2.46
C ALA A 289 -26.06 16.87 1.64
N GLU A 290 -26.65 16.02 0.80
CA GLU A 290 -27.84 16.35 0.01
C GLU A 290 -29.07 16.62 0.91
N SER A 291 -29.17 15.92 2.05
CA SER A 291 -30.29 16.05 3.00
C SER A 291 -30.28 17.37 3.79
N ALA A 292 -29.26 18.21 3.61
CA ALA A 292 -29.04 19.44 4.35
C ALA A 292 -28.90 20.62 3.38
N GLU A 293 -29.59 21.73 3.64
CA GLU A 293 -29.33 22.98 2.92
C GLU A 293 -27.83 23.32 3.04
N ASN A 294 -27.17 23.72 1.95
CA ASN A 294 -25.73 23.98 1.89
C ASN A 294 -24.85 22.92 2.58
N GLY A 295 -25.25 21.65 2.50
CA GLY A 295 -24.59 20.50 3.12
C GLY A 295 -23.17 20.27 2.60
N VAL A 296 -22.14 20.30 3.46
CA VAL A 296 -20.78 19.89 3.06
C VAL A 296 -20.39 18.59 3.75
N GLY A 297 -20.25 17.50 2.99
CA GLY A 297 -19.76 16.19 3.41
C GLY A 297 -18.25 16.05 3.27
N VAL A 298 -17.48 15.99 4.36
CA VAL A 298 -16.03 15.71 4.32
C VAL A 298 -15.78 14.25 4.66
N VAL A 299 -15.02 13.52 3.82
CA VAL A 299 -14.66 12.11 3.98
C VAL A 299 -13.14 11.94 4.02
N LYS A 300 -12.61 11.59 5.19
CA LYS A 300 -11.19 11.22 5.37
C LYS A 300 -10.96 9.79 4.90
N LEU A 301 -10.02 9.57 3.99
CA LEU A 301 -9.60 8.25 3.50
C LEU A 301 -8.14 7.95 3.85
N MET A 302 -7.79 6.66 3.75
CA MET A 302 -6.39 6.21 3.86
C MET A 302 -5.58 6.76 2.68
N GLY A 303 -4.26 6.88 2.87
CA GLY A 303 -3.37 7.51 1.91
C GLY A 303 -2.32 8.37 2.62
N ARG A 304 -1.38 7.68 3.30
CA ARG A 304 -0.36 8.33 4.13
C ARG A 304 0.62 9.15 3.31
N ASN A 305 1.20 8.50 2.31
CA ASN A 305 2.23 9.07 1.43
C ASN A 305 1.72 9.22 -0.01
N SER A 306 0.60 8.56 -0.35
CA SER A 306 0.04 8.57 -1.68
C SER A 306 -1.49 8.62 -1.70
N GLY A 307 -2.04 9.23 -2.74
CA GLY A 307 -3.46 9.51 -2.91
C GLY A 307 -4.26 8.45 -3.66
N PHE A 308 -3.72 7.25 -3.93
CA PHE A 308 -4.36 6.29 -4.84
C PHE A 308 -5.77 5.87 -4.40
N ILE A 309 -6.01 5.61 -3.11
CA ILE A 309 -7.35 5.24 -2.63
C ILE A 309 -8.32 6.39 -2.87
N ALA A 310 -7.95 7.62 -2.48
CA ALA A 310 -8.78 8.81 -2.68
C ALA A 310 -9.08 9.08 -4.17
N MET A 311 -8.07 8.95 -5.02
CA MET A 311 -8.18 9.11 -6.47
C MET A 311 -9.14 8.08 -7.10
N TYR A 312 -8.94 6.79 -6.80
CA TYR A 312 -9.76 5.71 -7.35
C TYR A 312 -11.19 5.73 -6.79
N ALA A 313 -11.37 6.02 -5.50
CA ALA A 313 -12.70 6.14 -4.89
C ALA A 313 -13.49 7.32 -5.49
N THR A 314 -12.83 8.44 -5.73
CA THR A 314 -13.43 9.62 -6.40
C THR A 314 -13.91 9.28 -7.81
N LEU A 315 -13.04 8.66 -8.62
CA LEU A 315 -13.40 8.25 -9.99
C LEU A 315 -14.53 7.21 -10.03
N ALA A 316 -14.63 6.36 -9.01
CA ALA A 316 -15.63 5.31 -8.95
C ALA A 316 -16.99 5.79 -8.43
N SER A 317 -17.04 6.69 -7.44
CA SER A 317 -18.31 7.17 -6.85
C SER A 317 -19.03 8.18 -7.75
N ARG A 318 -18.28 9.06 -8.45
CA ARG A 318 -18.82 10.23 -9.18
C ARG A 318 -19.58 11.27 -8.35
N ASP A 319 -19.89 10.98 -7.08
CA ASP A 319 -20.56 11.90 -6.13
C ASP A 319 -19.62 12.87 -5.41
N VAL A 320 -18.33 12.84 -5.75
CA VAL A 320 -17.28 13.65 -5.11
C VAL A 320 -17.07 14.93 -5.92
N ASP A 321 -17.12 16.07 -5.25
CA ASP A 321 -16.89 17.40 -5.85
C ASP A 321 -15.45 17.88 -5.70
N CYS A 322 -14.71 17.37 -4.71
CA CYS A 322 -13.32 17.72 -4.48
C CYS A 322 -12.54 16.54 -3.90
N CYS A 323 -11.39 16.23 -4.50
CA CYS A 323 -10.45 15.23 -4.06
C CYS A 323 -9.11 15.89 -3.71
N LEU A 324 -8.68 15.71 -2.45
CA LEU A 324 -7.43 16.24 -1.91
C LEU A 324 -6.49 15.09 -1.56
N ILE A 325 -5.29 15.11 -2.13
CA ILE A 325 -4.27 14.06 -1.99
C ILE A 325 -2.92 14.64 -1.53
N PRO A 326 -2.04 13.83 -0.91
CA PRO A 326 -0.71 14.28 -0.49
C PRO A 326 0.14 14.88 -1.62
N GLU A 327 -0.04 14.39 -2.84
CA GLU A 327 0.74 14.79 -4.02
C GLU A 327 0.29 16.12 -4.64
N SER A 328 -0.91 16.60 -4.31
CA SER A 328 -1.47 17.84 -4.87
C SER A 328 -1.63 18.87 -3.75
N PRO A 329 -0.64 19.75 -3.55
CA PRO A 329 -0.75 20.88 -2.63
C PRO A 329 -2.00 21.73 -2.90
N PHE A 330 -2.52 22.32 -1.83
CA PHE A 330 -3.65 23.25 -1.88
C PHE A 330 -3.51 24.30 -0.78
N TYR A 331 -4.31 25.35 -0.87
CA TYR A 331 -4.41 26.40 0.15
C TYR A 331 -5.88 26.73 0.39
N LEU A 332 -6.19 27.23 1.60
CA LEU A 332 -7.58 27.40 2.03
C LEU A 332 -8.20 28.70 1.52
N GLU A 333 -7.54 29.83 1.77
CA GLU A 333 -8.08 31.19 1.59
C GLU A 333 -7.45 31.92 0.40
N GLY A 334 -8.16 32.90 -0.15
CA GLY A 334 -7.69 33.71 -1.28
C GLY A 334 -8.19 33.21 -2.63
N LYS A 335 -7.88 33.98 -3.68
CA LYS A 335 -8.39 33.73 -5.03
C LYS A 335 -7.87 32.40 -5.58
N GLY A 336 -8.77 31.48 -5.91
CA GLY A 336 -8.47 30.12 -6.36
C GLY A 336 -8.29 29.11 -5.22
N GLY A 337 -8.52 29.51 -3.97
CA GLY A 337 -8.39 28.67 -2.79
C GLY A 337 -9.55 27.69 -2.62
N LEU A 338 -9.36 26.71 -1.74
CA LEU A 338 -10.36 25.68 -1.46
C LEU A 338 -11.68 26.28 -0.96
N LEU A 339 -11.66 27.29 -0.08
CA LEU A 339 -12.87 27.87 0.48
C LEU A 339 -13.70 28.64 -0.55
N GLU A 340 -13.07 29.33 -1.50
CA GLU A 340 -13.77 29.97 -2.62
C GLU A 340 -14.46 28.92 -3.52
N PHE A 341 -13.80 27.79 -3.77
CA PHE A 341 -14.39 26.69 -4.51
C PHE A 341 -15.59 26.07 -3.78
N VAL A 342 -15.49 25.89 -2.46
CA VAL A 342 -16.61 25.41 -1.63
C VAL A 342 -17.80 26.36 -1.72
N GLU A 343 -17.59 27.66 -1.56
CA GLU A 343 -18.66 28.66 -1.70
C GLU A 343 -19.35 28.58 -3.06
N LYS A 344 -18.57 28.47 -4.14
CA LYS A 344 -19.11 28.35 -5.49
C LYS A 344 -19.96 27.09 -5.63
N ARG A 345 -19.45 25.93 -5.20
CA ARG A 345 -20.19 24.66 -5.26
C ARG A 345 -21.48 24.69 -4.47
N LEU A 346 -21.47 25.26 -3.27
CA LEU A 346 -22.68 25.42 -2.45
C LEU A 346 -23.72 26.33 -3.13
N ARG A 347 -23.31 27.43 -3.76
CA ARG A 347 -24.23 28.28 -4.53
C ARG A 347 -24.82 27.57 -5.75
N ASP A 348 -24.02 26.78 -6.46
CA ASP A 348 -24.42 26.14 -7.71
C ASP A 348 -25.27 24.88 -7.47
N ASN A 349 -24.94 24.08 -6.45
CA ASN A 349 -25.50 22.73 -6.23
C ASN A 349 -26.25 22.56 -4.89
N GLY A 350 -26.13 23.49 -3.95
CA GLY A 350 -26.76 23.40 -2.63
C GLY A 350 -26.14 22.38 -1.67
N HIS A 351 -25.15 21.59 -2.11
CA HIS A 351 -24.37 20.67 -1.28
C HIS A 351 -23.00 20.38 -1.93
N MET A 352 -22.09 19.75 -1.20
CA MET A 352 -20.75 19.38 -1.69
C MET A 352 -20.19 18.17 -0.95
N VAL A 353 -19.47 17.29 -1.65
CA VAL A 353 -18.67 16.21 -1.04
C VAL A 353 -17.18 16.40 -1.29
N ILE A 354 -16.38 16.40 -0.22
CA ILE A 354 -14.93 16.51 -0.24
C ILE A 354 -14.31 15.21 0.27
N VAL A 355 -13.50 14.57 -0.56
CA VAL A 355 -12.65 13.45 -0.17
C VAL A 355 -11.24 13.95 0.11
N VAL A 356 -10.67 13.57 1.26
CA VAL A 356 -9.32 13.96 1.67
C VAL A 356 -8.53 12.74 2.14
N ALA A 357 -7.37 12.47 1.53
CA ALA A 357 -6.45 11.45 2.02
C ALA A 357 -5.76 11.91 3.30
N GLU A 358 -5.48 11.00 4.25
CA GLU A 358 -4.91 11.35 5.55
C GLU A 358 -3.59 12.14 5.48
N GLY A 359 -2.77 11.91 4.45
CA GLY A 359 -1.51 12.63 4.25
C GLY A 359 -1.66 14.01 3.58
N ALA A 360 -2.84 14.37 3.09
CA ALA A 360 -3.05 15.65 2.42
C ALA A 360 -2.97 16.81 3.43
N GLY A 361 -2.36 17.93 3.02
CA GLY A 361 -2.36 19.18 3.80
C GLY A 361 -1.63 19.14 5.15
N GLN A 362 -0.83 18.12 5.45
CA GLN A 362 -0.16 17.97 6.76
C GLN A 362 0.70 19.20 7.13
N ASP A 363 1.36 19.83 6.15
CA ASP A 363 2.13 21.06 6.36
C ASP A 363 1.25 22.27 6.73
N LEU A 364 0.03 22.34 6.20
CA LEU A 364 -0.94 23.39 6.55
C LEU A 364 -1.38 23.24 8.01
N ILE A 365 -1.66 22.01 8.42
CA ILE A 365 -2.09 21.70 9.79
C ILE A 365 -0.96 22.03 10.77
N ALA A 366 0.26 21.56 10.48
CA ALA A 366 1.43 21.78 11.33
C ALA A 366 1.70 23.28 11.55
N LYS A 367 1.64 24.10 10.47
CA LYS A 367 1.77 25.56 10.56
C LYS A 367 0.65 26.21 11.37
N SER A 368 -0.57 25.71 11.27
CA SER A 368 -1.72 26.27 12.00
C SER A 368 -1.73 25.93 13.49
N MET A 369 -1.09 24.83 13.91
CA MET A 369 -1.17 24.30 15.27
C MET A 369 0.14 24.36 16.07
N ASN A 370 1.26 24.86 15.50
CA ASN A 370 2.59 24.88 16.14
C ASN A 370 3.00 23.52 16.76
N PHE A 371 2.63 22.42 16.09
CA PHE A 371 2.77 21.07 16.64
C PHE A 371 4.15 20.47 16.35
N ALA A 372 4.74 19.76 17.32
CA ALA A 372 6.03 19.10 17.18
C ALA A 372 5.89 17.65 16.66
N ASP A 373 6.86 17.20 15.87
CA ASP A 373 6.83 15.89 15.22
C ASP A 373 6.90 14.74 16.24
N THR A 374 5.85 13.92 16.27
CA THR A 374 5.78 12.68 17.07
C THR A 374 5.90 11.46 16.15
N HIS A 375 6.48 10.37 16.67
CA HIS A 375 6.81 9.17 15.87
C HIS A 375 6.23 7.89 16.51
N ASP A 376 5.87 6.92 15.68
CA ASP A 376 5.45 5.58 16.12
C ASP A 376 6.64 4.69 16.53
N ALA A 377 6.36 3.50 17.08
CA ALA A 377 7.40 2.54 17.50
C ALA A 377 8.27 2.00 16.34
N SER A 378 7.89 2.24 15.09
CA SER A 378 8.68 1.92 13.89
C SER A 378 9.43 3.14 13.34
N GLY A 379 9.35 4.30 14.01
CA GLY A 379 9.97 5.54 13.57
C GLY A 379 9.22 6.27 12.47
N ASN A 380 7.94 5.98 12.23
CA ASN A 380 7.12 6.75 11.27
C ASN A 380 6.50 7.96 11.95
N LYS A 381 6.51 9.12 11.29
CA LYS A 381 5.79 10.33 11.75
C LYS A 381 4.29 10.04 11.93
N LEU A 382 3.72 10.49 13.04
CA LEU A 382 2.28 10.45 13.29
C LEU A 382 1.61 11.61 12.55
N LEU A 383 0.56 11.30 11.79
CA LEU A 383 -0.20 12.29 11.04
C LEU A 383 -1.24 12.96 11.93
N LEU A 384 -1.51 14.24 11.67
CA LEU A 384 -2.60 14.99 12.28
C LEU A 384 -3.92 14.70 11.56
N ASP A 385 -5.06 14.83 12.25
CA ASP A 385 -6.37 14.56 11.64
C ASP A 385 -6.79 15.70 10.69
N VAL A 386 -6.44 15.55 9.42
CA VAL A 386 -6.81 16.49 8.35
C VAL A 386 -8.32 16.59 8.15
N GLY A 387 -9.07 15.51 8.34
CA GLY A 387 -10.52 15.52 8.16
C GLY A 387 -11.19 16.43 9.18
N LEU A 388 -10.85 16.24 10.46
CA LEU A 388 -11.35 17.09 11.55
C LEU A 388 -10.91 18.55 11.37
N TRP A 389 -9.63 18.77 11.06
CA TRP A 389 -9.08 20.12 10.85
C TRP A 389 -9.77 20.85 9.69
N LEU A 390 -9.91 20.20 8.53
CA LEU A 390 -10.52 20.79 7.35
C LEU A 390 -11.98 21.15 7.62
N SER A 391 -12.72 20.26 8.27
CA SER A 391 -14.09 20.54 8.67
C SER A 391 -14.20 21.70 9.66
N GLN A 392 -13.27 21.85 10.60
CA GLN A 392 -13.23 23.02 11.48
C GLN A 392 -12.99 24.31 10.69
N LYS A 393 -12.08 24.30 9.71
CA LYS A 393 -11.81 25.47 8.87
C LYS A 393 -12.97 25.88 7.98
N ILE A 394 -13.67 24.92 7.38
CA ILE A 394 -14.90 25.19 6.63
C ILE A 394 -15.97 25.77 7.57
N LYS A 395 -16.14 25.21 8.78
CA LYS A 395 -17.09 25.73 9.79
C LYS A 395 -16.76 27.14 10.28
N GLU A 396 -15.49 27.45 10.50
CA GLU A 396 -15.01 28.78 10.89
C GLU A 396 -15.34 29.81 9.80
N HIS A 397 -15.12 29.45 8.53
CA HIS A 397 -15.42 30.29 7.37
C HIS A 397 -16.92 30.60 7.27
N PHE A 398 -17.79 29.61 7.46
CA PHE A 398 -19.25 29.75 7.36
C PHE A 398 -19.98 30.02 8.70
N LYS A 399 -19.24 30.21 9.80
CA LYS A 399 -19.73 30.53 11.17
C LYS A 399 -20.84 29.60 11.73
N LYS A 400 -20.60 28.28 11.92
CA LYS A 400 -21.35 27.41 12.89
C LYS A 400 -20.85 25.94 12.98
N LYS A 401 -21.11 25.26 14.12
CA LYS A 401 -20.64 23.90 14.48
C LYS A 401 -21.70 22.79 14.26
N PRO A 402 -21.31 21.58 13.81
CA PRO A 402 -22.06 20.33 14.07
C PRO A 402 -21.20 19.11 14.52
N HIS A 403 -21.97 18.04 14.83
CA HIS A 403 -21.72 16.76 15.51
C HIS A 403 -21.14 15.65 14.60
N PHE A 404 -20.62 14.56 15.19
CA PHE A 404 -19.83 13.52 14.50
C PHE A 404 -20.45 12.12 14.60
N PRO A 405 -20.67 11.40 13.49
CA PRO A 405 -20.74 9.96 13.47
C PRO A 405 -19.49 9.34 12.83
N SER A 406 -19.03 8.22 13.37
CA SER A 406 -17.97 7.38 12.79
C SER A 406 -18.59 6.09 12.26
N PRO A 407 -18.62 5.83 10.94
CA PRO A 407 -18.88 4.52 10.38
C PRO A 407 -17.68 3.60 10.63
N SER A 408 -17.93 2.48 11.28
CA SER A 408 -17.02 1.34 11.30
C SER A 408 -17.41 0.42 10.14
N SER A 409 -16.53 0.27 9.15
CA SER A 409 -16.74 -0.73 8.10
C SER A 409 -15.80 -1.93 8.22
N THR A 410 -16.42 -3.11 8.28
CA THR A 410 -15.82 -4.42 8.04
C THR A 410 -16.55 -5.04 6.86
N LEU A 411 -15.89 -5.15 5.71
CA LEU A 411 -16.27 -6.14 4.68
C LEU A 411 -15.01 -6.60 3.94
N THR A 412 -15.01 -7.88 3.56
CA THR A 412 -13.88 -8.61 2.98
C THR A 412 -14.24 -9.05 1.57
N ARG A 413 -13.60 -8.47 0.55
CA ARG A 413 -13.64 -9.01 -0.82
C ARG A 413 -12.31 -8.76 -1.48
N HIS A 414 -11.62 -9.85 -1.81
CA HIS A 414 -10.67 -10.10 -2.93
C HIS A 414 -9.82 -11.33 -2.60
N ASN A 415 -10.47 -12.49 -2.41
CA ASN A 415 -9.79 -13.74 -2.06
C ASN A 415 -8.91 -14.30 -3.19
N VAL A 416 -9.32 -14.10 -4.45
CA VAL A 416 -8.57 -14.62 -5.61
C VAL A 416 -7.14 -14.10 -5.64
N TYR A 417 -6.94 -12.79 -5.42
CA TYR A 417 -5.59 -12.22 -5.42
C TYR A 417 -4.75 -12.77 -4.27
N CYS A 418 -5.30 -12.84 -3.07
CA CYS A 418 -4.61 -13.41 -1.91
C CYS A 418 -4.22 -14.88 -2.13
N THR A 419 -5.11 -15.68 -2.73
CA THR A 419 -4.85 -17.08 -3.12
C THR A 419 -3.71 -17.18 -4.13
N LEU A 420 -3.76 -16.43 -5.23
CA LEU A 420 -2.72 -16.47 -6.26
C LEU A 420 -1.35 -16.06 -5.73
N LEU A 421 -1.33 -15.05 -4.84
CA LEU A 421 -0.11 -14.58 -4.20
C LEU A 421 0.46 -15.66 -3.26
N ALA A 422 -0.36 -16.22 -2.38
CA ALA A 422 0.04 -17.28 -1.46
C ALA A 422 0.54 -18.54 -2.18
N HIS A 423 -0.18 -19.00 -3.21
CA HIS A 423 0.22 -20.15 -4.02
C HIS A 423 1.55 -19.90 -4.74
N SER A 424 1.71 -18.74 -5.36
CA SER A 424 2.97 -18.38 -6.01
C SER A 424 4.14 -18.32 -5.02
N ALA A 425 3.91 -17.84 -3.79
CA ALA A 425 4.89 -17.73 -2.73
C ALA A 425 5.38 -19.11 -2.27
N LEU A 426 4.45 -20.02 -1.95
CA LEU A 426 4.80 -21.39 -1.56
C LEU A 426 5.43 -22.17 -2.72
N HIS A 427 5.00 -21.96 -3.97
CA HIS A 427 5.64 -22.59 -5.14
C HIS A 427 7.10 -22.17 -5.27
N GLY A 428 7.39 -20.88 -5.04
CA GLY A 428 8.75 -20.35 -5.11
C GLY A 428 9.63 -20.89 -3.99
N ALA A 429 9.12 -20.92 -2.76
CA ALA A 429 9.82 -21.48 -1.61
C ALA A 429 10.14 -22.96 -1.80
N MET A 430 9.14 -23.78 -2.17
CA MET A 430 9.34 -25.21 -2.45
C MET A 430 10.34 -25.43 -3.59
N ALA A 431 10.33 -24.55 -4.60
CA ALA A 431 11.27 -24.56 -5.70
C ALA A 431 12.68 -24.03 -5.34
N GLY A 432 12.95 -23.67 -4.09
CA GLY A 432 14.29 -23.25 -3.64
C GLY A 432 14.64 -21.79 -3.89
N TYR A 433 13.69 -20.96 -4.36
CA TYR A 433 13.89 -19.51 -4.39
C TYR A 433 13.83 -18.93 -2.97
N THR A 434 14.59 -17.87 -2.72
CA THR A 434 14.65 -17.19 -1.42
C THR A 434 14.94 -15.70 -1.60
N GLY A 435 14.67 -14.88 -0.59
CA GLY A 435 14.91 -13.44 -0.66
C GLY A 435 14.03 -12.71 -1.68
N PHE A 436 12.83 -13.24 -1.93
CA PHE A 436 11.92 -12.71 -2.94
C PHE A 436 10.54 -12.38 -2.37
N THR A 437 9.78 -11.65 -3.16
CA THR A 437 8.34 -11.52 -3.03
C THR A 437 7.61 -11.92 -4.30
N VAL A 438 6.29 -12.10 -4.19
CA VAL A 438 5.39 -12.32 -5.33
C VAL A 438 4.41 -11.17 -5.43
N ALA A 439 4.24 -10.66 -6.64
CA ALA A 439 3.17 -9.74 -6.98
C ALA A 439 2.86 -9.78 -8.49
N PRO A 440 1.70 -9.25 -8.92
CA PRO A 440 1.37 -9.08 -10.33
C PRO A 440 2.21 -7.95 -10.94
N VAL A 441 2.77 -8.22 -12.11
CA VAL A 441 3.49 -7.31 -12.98
C VAL A 441 2.94 -7.49 -14.39
N ASN A 442 2.33 -6.44 -14.94
CA ASN A 442 1.64 -6.44 -16.22
C ASN A 442 0.69 -7.65 -16.41
N GLY A 443 -0.12 -7.94 -15.39
CA GLY A 443 -1.12 -9.01 -15.41
C GLY A 443 -0.57 -10.43 -15.19
N ARG A 444 0.73 -10.60 -14.91
CA ARG A 444 1.36 -11.90 -14.60
C ARG A 444 2.05 -11.85 -13.24
N HIS A 445 1.95 -12.93 -12.45
CA HIS A 445 2.68 -13.00 -11.19
C HIS A 445 4.16 -13.26 -11.45
N ALA A 446 5.03 -12.52 -10.78
CA ALA A 446 6.47 -12.62 -10.91
C ALA A 446 7.15 -12.69 -9.54
N TYR A 447 8.34 -13.32 -9.51
CA TYR A 447 9.26 -13.26 -8.38
C TYR A 447 10.08 -11.99 -8.47
N ILE A 448 9.95 -11.14 -7.46
CA ILE A 448 10.60 -9.82 -7.40
C ILE A 448 11.56 -9.82 -6.21
N PRO A 449 12.83 -9.38 -6.38
CA PRO A 449 13.76 -9.28 -5.26
C PRO A 449 13.25 -8.33 -4.16
N LEU A 450 13.46 -8.68 -2.88
CA LEU A 450 12.94 -7.91 -1.74
C LEU A 450 13.42 -6.45 -1.73
N TYR A 451 14.65 -6.18 -2.17
CA TYR A 451 15.17 -4.82 -2.25
C TYR A 451 14.35 -3.94 -3.20
N ARG A 452 13.77 -4.52 -4.26
CA ARG A 452 13.04 -3.76 -5.27
C ARG A 452 11.71 -3.21 -4.76
N ILE A 453 11.10 -3.91 -3.80
CA ILE A 453 9.87 -3.49 -3.12
C ILE A 453 10.12 -2.31 -2.19
N THR A 454 11.33 -2.23 -1.63
CA THR A 454 11.68 -1.24 -0.61
C THR A 454 12.47 -0.03 -1.16
N GLU A 455 12.75 -0.03 -2.47
CA GLU A 455 13.58 0.99 -3.14
C GLU A 455 12.84 2.30 -3.39
N LYS A 456 11.61 2.23 -3.93
CA LYS A 456 10.81 3.41 -4.29
C LYS A 456 9.34 3.16 -3.98
N GLN A 457 8.69 4.18 -3.43
CA GLN A 457 7.23 4.24 -3.32
C GLN A 457 6.65 4.98 -4.53
N ASN A 458 5.58 4.43 -5.11
CA ASN A 458 4.80 5.12 -6.12
C ASN A 458 3.93 6.18 -5.48
N LYS A 459 3.80 7.30 -6.20
CA LYS A 459 2.91 8.41 -5.90
C LYS A 459 1.98 8.62 -7.08
N VAL A 460 0.84 9.25 -6.83
CA VAL A 460 -0.03 9.75 -7.90
C VAL A 460 0.74 10.81 -8.67
N VAL A 461 0.90 10.57 -9.97
CA VAL A 461 1.52 11.52 -10.89
C VAL A 461 0.45 12.55 -11.29
N ILE A 462 0.51 13.73 -10.69
CA ILE A 462 -0.50 14.79 -10.89
C ILE A 462 -0.46 15.41 -12.30
N THR A 463 0.60 15.14 -13.07
CA THR A 463 0.74 15.54 -14.47
C THR A 463 0.16 14.51 -15.44
N ASP A 464 -0.24 13.31 -14.97
CA ASP A 464 -0.76 12.24 -15.82
C ASP A 464 -2.28 12.35 -16.07
N ARG A 465 -2.71 11.69 -17.15
CA ARG A 465 -4.09 11.56 -17.61
C ARG A 465 -5.03 11.02 -16.54
N MET A 466 -4.55 10.18 -15.61
CA MET A 466 -5.37 9.67 -14.52
C MET A 466 -5.80 10.77 -13.56
N TRP A 467 -4.89 11.66 -13.16
CA TRP A 467 -5.25 12.82 -12.32
C TRP A 467 -6.10 13.83 -13.08
N ALA A 468 -5.78 14.08 -14.36
CA ALA A 468 -6.61 14.95 -15.21
C ALA A 468 -8.07 14.47 -15.28
N ARG A 469 -8.31 13.15 -15.34
CA ARG A 469 -9.67 12.59 -15.29
C ARG A 469 -10.39 12.88 -13.98
N VAL A 470 -9.68 12.89 -12.85
CA VAL A 470 -10.25 13.25 -11.53
C VAL A 470 -10.68 14.71 -11.55
N LEU A 471 -9.81 15.61 -12.00
CA LEU A 471 -10.12 17.05 -12.10
C LEU A 471 -11.30 17.31 -13.04
N CYS A 472 -11.36 16.62 -14.19
CA CYS A 472 -12.49 16.74 -15.11
C CYS A 472 -13.79 16.13 -14.55
N SER A 473 -13.72 15.04 -13.77
CA SER A 473 -14.92 14.42 -13.20
C SER A 473 -15.51 15.23 -12.05
N THR A 474 -14.66 15.88 -11.26
CA THR A 474 -15.03 16.68 -10.09
C THR A 474 -15.31 18.15 -10.45
N ASN A 475 -14.89 18.59 -11.65
CA ASN A 475 -14.81 20.00 -12.04
C ASN A 475 -14.05 20.88 -11.02
N GLN A 476 -13.19 20.28 -10.19
CA GLN A 476 -12.39 21.02 -9.23
C GLN A 476 -11.24 21.75 -9.93
N PRO A 477 -10.86 22.96 -9.49
CA PRO A 477 -9.70 23.64 -10.01
C PRO A 477 -8.42 22.91 -9.60
N CYS A 478 -7.33 23.19 -10.31
CA CYS A 478 -6.00 22.87 -9.81
C CYS A 478 -5.63 23.92 -8.75
N PHE A 479 -5.38 23.49 -7.52
CA PHE A 479 -5.02 24.38 -6.41
C PHE A 479 -3.52 24.70 -6.34
N LEU A 480 -2.73 24.25 -7.34
CA LEU A 480 -1.29 24.50 -7.40
C LEU A 480 -1.00 25.99 -7.61
N SER A 481 0.01 26.50 -6.91
CA SER A 481 0.63 27.78 -7.27
C SER A 481 1.57 27.61 -8.47
N HIS A 482 2.00 28.72 -9.08
CA HIS A 482 2.92 28.68 -10.24
C HIS A 482 4.27 28.02 -9.89
N GLU A 483 4.74 28.15 -8.65
CA GLU A 483 5.97 27.51 -8.16
C GLU A 483 5.81 26.01 -7.91
N ASP A 484 4.59 25.56 -7.55
CA ASP A 484 4.32 24.14 -7.29
C ASP A 484 4.26 23.33 -8.59
N VAL A 485 3.77 23.94 -9.68
CA VAL A 485 3.76 23.33 -11.02
C VAL A 485 5.18 23.09 -11.53
N GLU A 486 6.10 24.04 -11.31
CA GLU A 486 7.51 23.92 -11.73
C GLU A 486 8.27 22.86 -10.92
N LYS A 487 8.00 22.74 -9.60
CA LYS A 487 8.59 21.69 -8.76
C LYS A 487 8.06 20.29 -9.10
N ALA A 488 6.75 20.15 -9.34
CA ALA A 488 6.16 18.87 -9.71
C ALA A 488 6.73 18.31 -11.02
N GLY A 489 7.01 19.17 -12.01
CA GLY A 489 7.62 18.74 -13.28
C GLY A 489 9.08 18.30 -13.17
N GLN A 490 9.81 18.72 -12.14
CA GLN A 490 11.23 18.37 -11.94
C GLN A 490 11.42 17.02 -11.22
N GLU A 491 10.46 16.57 -10.40
CA GLU A 491 10.51 15.26 -9.72
C GLU A 491 10.16 14.08 -10.64
N ASP A 492 9.58 14.36 -11.81
CA ASP A 492 9.07 13.39 -12.78
C ASP A 492 10.10 12.95 -13.86
N GLU A 493 11.33 13.50 -13.88
CA GLU A 493 12.35 13.10 -14.87
C GLU A 493 12.95 11.71 -14.58
N GLU A 494 12.45 10.67 -15.27
CA GLU A 494 13.24 9.46 -15.55
C GLU A 494 14.48 9.82 -16.40
N PRO A 495 15.61 9.10 -16.30
CA PRO A 495 16.85 9.46 -16.98
C PRO A 495 16.63 9.73 -18.46
N HIS A 496 17.01 10.94 -18.86
CA HIS A 496 16.85 11.55 -20.17
C HIS A 496 17.13 10.58 -21.32
N VAL A 497 16.07 10.17 -22.02
CA VAL A 497 16.16 9.65 -23.38
C VAL A 497 15.84 10.84 -24.29
N PRO A 498 16.71 11.25 -25.21
CA PRO A 498 16.51 12.46 -25.99
C PRO A 498 15.16 12.39 -26.73
N HIS A 499 14.27 13.33 -26.40
CA HIS A 499 13.00 13.51 -27.08
C HIS A 499 13.29 13.88 -28.55
N VAL A 500 12.75 13.08 -29.48
CA VAL A 500 12.54 13.55 -30.85
C VAL A 500 11.27 14.38 -30.81
N GLU A 501 11.38 15.67 -31.16
CA GLU A 501 10.25 16.58 -31.32
C GLU A 501 9.19 15.93 -32.24
N GLY A 502 8.05 15.59 -31.66
CA GLY A 502 6.89 15.03 -32.35
C GLY A 502 5.63 15.74 -31.87
N GLU A 503 4.71 15.99 -32.80
CA GLU A 503 3.56 16.91 -32.76
C GLU A 503 2.50 16.69 -31.64
N ASN A 504 2.76 15.86 -30.62
CA ASN A 504 1.82 15.54 -29.54
C ASN A 504 2.10 16.24 -28.20
N SER A 505 3.16 17.04 -28.10
CA SER A 505 3.39 17.93 -26.95
C SER A 505 3.00 19.35 -27.33
N LEU A 506 2.10 19.96 -26.54
CA LEU A 506 1.84 21.40 -26.67
C LEU A 506 3.17 22.15 -26.51
N PRO A 507 3.48 23.12 -27.39
CA PRO A 507 4.67 23.94 -27.22
C PRO A 507 4.59 24.64 -25.86
N VAL A 508 5.70 24.68 -25.14
CA VAL A 508 5.87 25.41 -23.88
C VAL A 508 5.61 26.90 -24.16
N LYS A 509 4.35 27.29 -24.14
CA LYS A 509 3.88 28.66 -24.07
C LYS A 509 3.26 28.82 -22.69
N SER A 510 3.66 29.91 -22.03
CA SER A 510 3.16 30.41 -20.72
C SER A 510 1.76 29.88 -20.37
N PRO A 511 1.56 29.30 -19.17
CA PRO A 511 0.33 28.60 -18.84
C PRO A 511 -0.87 29.53 -18.99
N LEU A 512 -1.89 29.04 -19.70
CA LEU A 512 -3.18 29.67 -19.87
C LEU A 512 -3.70 30.08 -18.48
N LYS A 513 -3.89 31.38 -18.27
CA LYS A 513 -4.66 31.90 -17.15
C LYS A 513 -6.05 31.28 -17.21
N CYS A 514 -6.37 30.36 -16.30
CA CYS A 514 -7.74 30.00 -15.98
C CYS A 514 -8.43 31.20 -15.33
N ASN A 515 -8.75 32.21 -16.14
CA ASN A 515 -9.70 33.23 -15.74
C ASN A 515 -11.08 32.65 -15.95
N GLY A 516 -11.75 32.33 -14.85
CA GLY A 516 -13.19 32.19 -14.84
C GLY A 516 -13.80 33.48 -15.40
N ASN A 517 -14.32 33.39 -16.62
CA ASN A 517 -15.36 34.26 -17.14
C ASN A 517 -16.05 33.47 -18.25
N GLY A 518 -17.31 33.10 -18.00
CA GLY A 518 -18.16 32.53 -19.02
C GLY A 518 -18.33 33.53 -20.16
N HIS A 519 -17.94 33.15 -21.36
CA HIS A 519 -18.51 33.67 -22.59
C HIS A 519 -18.50 32.56 -23.63
N LEU A 520 -19.69 32.28 -24.18
CA LEU A 520 -19.89 31.41 -25.32
C LEU A 520 -18.96 31.87 -26.46
N CYS A 521 -18.14 30.96 -26.95
CA CYS A 521 -17.54 31.09 -28.27
C CYS A 521 -18.19 30.05 -29.18
N ASN A 522 -19.27 30.47 -29.84
CA ASN A 522 -19.67 29.89 -31.11
C ASN A 522 -18.54 30.17 -32.12
N GLY A 523 -18.04 29.13 -32.78
CA GLY A 523 -17.04 29.24 -33.83
C GLY A 523 -17.05 27.99 -34.69
N THR A 524 -17.74 28.12 -35.82
CA THR A 524 -17.89 27.20 -36.94
C THR A 524 -16.58 26.75 -37.59
N THR A 525 -16.64 25.50 -38.07
CA THR A 525 -15.77 24.75 -39.02
C THR A 525 -14.33 24.46 -38.65
#